data_AF-A0A7V4M7J6-F1
#
_entry.id   AF-A0A7V4M7J6-F1
#
_cell.length_a   1.000
_cell.length_b   1.000
_cell.length_c   1.000
_cell.angle_alpha   90.00
_cell.angle_beta   90.00
_cell.angle_gamma   90.00
#
_symmetry.space_group_name_H-M   'P 1'
#
loop_
_entity.id
_entity.type
_entity.pdbx_description
1 polymer ?
#
loop_
_entity_poly.entity_id
_entity_poly.type
_entity_poly.pdbx_seq_one_letter_code
_entity_poly.pdbx_strand_id
1 'polypeptide(L)'
;MCCSGFDDTREIYPVCVFLIVNSWGLWNSKPAVWPDEVLGPWPHGSFWVTEEIYERHFIGSRSCFFYADINGVPQKTLPDYGNLSNLLG
;
A
#
# COMPACT_ATOMS: atom_id res chain seq x y z
N MET A 1 -6.98 -2.03 3.02
CA MET A 1 -6.03 -0.97 3.45
C MET A 1 -4.82 -0.99 2.54
N CYS A 2 -4.20 0.16 2.30
CA CYS A 2 -2.96 0.26 1.54
C CYS A 2 -1.95 1.16 2.25
N CYS A 3 -0.66 0.88 2.02
CA CYS A 3 0.40 1.80 2.37
C CYS A 3 0.48 2.89 1.28
N SER A 4 0.30 4.14 1.66
CA SER A 4 0.25 5.27 0.72
C SER A 4 1.50 6.14 0.75
N GLY A 5 2.37 5.94 1.72
CA GLY A 5 3.60 6.72 1.86
C GLY A 5 4.37 6.33 3.11
N PHE A 6 5.57 6.87 3.25
CA PHE A 6 6.39 6.76 4.44
C PHE A 6 7.22 8.03 4.61
N ASP A 7 7.63 8.33 5.84
CA ASP A 7 8.57 9.39 6.17
C ASP A 7 9.66 8.82 7.08
N ASP A 8 10.91 8.88 6.62
CA ASP A 8 12.12 8.52 7.37
C ASP A 8 13.10 9.72 7.51
N THR A 9 12.67 10.92 7.10
CA THR A 9 13.51 12.14 7.20
C THR A 9 13.80 12.53 8.64
N ARG A 10 12.89 12.15 9.54
CA ARG A 10 12.86 12.51 10.96
C ARG A 10 12.66 14.01 11.24
N GLU A 11 12.22 14.78 10.26
CA GLU A 11 11.97 16.22 10.41
C GLU A 11 10.63 16.51 11.09
N ILE A 12 9.60 15.74 10.75
CA ILE A 12 8.24 15.89 11.30
C ILE A 12 8.04 14.97 12.50
N TYR A 13 8.45 13.70 12.36
CA TYR A 13 8.35 12.68 13.41
C TYR A 13 9.74 12.18 13.78
N PRO A 14 10.06 11.94 15.06
CA PRO A 14 11.40 11.50 15.46
C PRO A 14 11.73 10.05 15.04
N VAL A 15 10.78 9.34 14.45
CA VAL A 15 10.88 7.92 14.04
C VAL A 15 10.36 7.76 12.62
N CYS A 16 10.76 6.68 11.96
CA CYS A 16 10.18 6.31 10.67
C CYS A 16 8.70 5.97 10.85
N VAL A 17 7.86 6.55 9.98
CA VAL A 17 6.41 6.36 9.98
C VAL A 17 5.90 5.97 8.60
N PHE A 18 4.87 5.13 8.56
CA PHE A 18 4.17 4.70 7.35
C PHE A 18 2.73 5.21 7.35
N LEU A 19 2.29 5.78 6.23
CA LEU A 19 0.93 6.28 6.07
C LEU A 19 0.04 5.15 5.57
N ILE A 20 -0.95 4.78 6.38
CA ILE A 20 -1.91 3.74 6.05
C ILE A 20 -3.25 4.38 5.72
N VAL A 21 -3.80 4.05 4.56
CA VAL A 21 -5.15 4.45 4.16
C VAL A 21 -6.09 3.25 4.33
N ASN A 22 -7.17 3.44 5.09
CA ASN A 22 -8.20 2.43 5.29
C ASN A 22 -9.54 2.90 4.68
N SER A 23 -10.29 1.97 4.11
CA SER A 23 -11.62 2.17 3.54
C SER A 23 -12.73 2.36 4.57
N TRP A 24 -12.45 2.24 5.87
CA TRP A 24 -13.44 2.48 6.93
C TRP A 24 -13.77 3.96 7.17
N GLY A 25 -13.21 4.90 6.39
CA GLY A 25 -13.62 6.30 6.42
C GLY A 25 -13.26 7.03 7.73
N LEU A 26 -14.20 7.79 8.29
CA LEU A 26 -13.98 8.74 9.41
C LEU A 26 -13.64 8.11 10.77
N TRP A 27 -13.54 6.78 10.85
CA TRP A 27 -13.21 6.08 12.10
C TRP A 27 -11.74 6.24 12.51
N ASN A 28 -10.89 6.73 11.61
CA ASN A 28 -9.51 7.11 11.93
C ASN A 28 -9.45 8.60 12.25
N SER A 29 -8.83 8.95 13.36
CA SER A 29 -8.59 10.34 13.74
C SER A 29 -7.37 10.90 13.01
N LYS A 30 -7.41 12.20 12.68
CA LYS A 30 -6.24 12.93 12.22
C LYS A 30 -5.13 12.79 13.28
N PRO A 31 -3.89 12.49 12.88
CA PRO A 31 -2.76 12.48 13.81
C PRO A 31 -2.60 13.87 14.45
N ALA A 32 -2.10 13.91 15.68
CA ALA A 32 -1.95 15.16 16.44
C ALA A 32 -1.07 16.19 15.73
N VAL A 33 -0.08 15.71 14.99
CA VAL A 33 0.76 16.51 14.09
C VAL A 33 0.42 16.10 12.66
N TRP A 34 0.17 17.07 11.78
CA TRP A 34 0.09 16.83 10.34
C TRP A 34 0.53 18.10 9.64
N PRO A 35 1.66 18.10 8.91
CA PRO A 35 2.17 19.29 8.26
C PRO A 35 1.41 19.51 6.94
N ASP A 36 0.23 20.14 7.03
CA ASP A 36 -0.62 20.44 5.87
C ASP A 36 0.13 21.24 4.78
N GLU A 37 1.11 22.08 5.17
CA GLU A 37 1.93 22.87 4.24
C GLU A 37 2.89 22.03 3.38
N VAL A 38 3.32 20.87 3.89
CA VAL A 38 4.31 20.00 3.24
C VAL A 38 3.63 18.82 2.55
N LEU A 39 2.65 18.20 3.21
CA LEU A 39 1.98 16.97 2.76
C LEU A 39 0.61 17.24 2.12
N GLY A 40 0.14 18.49 2.14
CA GLY A 40 -1.22 18.84 1.71
C GLY A 40 -2.27 18.44 2.74
N PRO A 41 -3.57 18.57 2.38
CA PRO A 41 -4.67 18.26 3.30
C PRO A 41 -4.62 16.80 3.74
N TRP A 42 -4.85 16.56 5.02
CA TRP A 42 -4.89 15.21 5.57
C TRP A 42 -5.90 14.31 4.81
N PRO A 43 -5.46 13.17 4.24
CA PRO A 43 -6.36 12.27 3.54
C PRO A 43 -7.26 11.54 4.53
N HIS A 44 -8.58 11.71 4.40
CA HIS A 44 -9.56 11.10 5.30
C HIS A 44 -9.42 9.58 5.35
N GLY A 45 -9.55 9.01 6.56
CA GLY A 45 -9.40 7.58 6.78
C GLY A 45 -7.95 7.09 6.78
N SER A 46 -6.97 8.00 6.81
CA SER A 46 -5.57 7.66 6.94
C SER A 46 -5.03 7.83 8.36
N PHE A 47 -3.99 7.09 8.71
CA PHE A 47 -3.27 7.24 9.97
C PHE A 47 -1.80 6.86 9.82
N TRP A 48 -0.95 7.44 10.66
CA TRP A 48 0.45 7.07 10.76
C TRP A 48 0.62 5.84 11.66
N VAL A 49 1.51 4.94 11.26
CA VAL A 49 2.03 3.87 12.11
C VAL A 49 3.53 3.96 12.16
N THR A 50 4.14 3.60 13.29
CA THR A 50 5.59 3.50 13.39
C THR A 50 6.10 2.30 12.60
N GLU A 51 7.37 2.35 12.22
CA GLU A 51 8.06 1.21 11.57
C GLU A 51 7.90 -0.10 12.36
N GLU A 52 8.06 -0.08 13.69
CA GLU A 52 7.88 -1.28 14.53
C GLU A 52 6.47 -1.88 14.41
N ILE A 53 5.43 -1.03 14.43
CA ILE A 53 4.04 -1.49 14.28
C ILE A 53 3.79 -1.99 12.86
N TYR A 54 4.34 -1.29 11.87
CA TYR A 54 4.23 -1.67 10.47
C TYR A 54 4.85 -3.04 10.21
N GLU A 55 6.08 -3.25 10.67
CA GLU A 55 6.79 -4.52 10.56
C GLU A 55 6.01 -5.63 11.27
N ARG A 56 5.61 -5.44 12.53
CA ARG A 56 4.96 -6.48 13.34
C ARG A 56 3.61 -6.91 12.76
N HIS A 57 2.78 -5.96 12.33
CA HIS A 57 1.38 -6.24 11.99
C HIS A 57 1.10 -6.31 10.48
N PHE A 58 1.79 -5.52 9.66
CA PHE A 58 1.58 -5.52 8.23
C PHE A 58 2.49 -6.54 7.57
N ILE A 59 3.81 -6.38 7.71
CA ILE A 59 4.80 -7.30 7.12
C ILE A 59 4.73 -8.67 7.80
N GLY A 60 4.67 -8.69 9.13
CA GLY A 60 4.63 -9.90 9.95
C GLY A 60 3.39 -10.77 9.69
N SER A 61 2.30 -10.18 9.20
CA SER A 61 1.10 -10.93 8.77
C SER A 61 1.31 -11.71 7.47
N ARG A 62 2.43 -11.47 6.76
CA ARG A 62 2.76 -12.06 5.45
C ARG A 62 1.70 -11.80 4.36
N SER A 63 0.95 -10.71 4.50
CA SER A 63 -0.16 -10.33 3.62
C SER A 63 0.08 -8.96 2.98
N CYS A 64 1.23 -8.82 2.31
CA CYS A 64 1.59 -7.63 1.54
C CYS A 64 1.54 -7.95 0.05
N PHE A 65 0.75 -7.19 -0.71
CA PHE A 65 0.58 -7.36 -2.14
C PHE A 65 0.91 -6.07 -2.87
N PHE A 66 1.63 -6.19 -3.97
CA PHE A 66 1.90 -5.09 -4.90
C PHE A 66 1.28 -5.43 -6.25
N TYR A 67 0.47 -4.53 -6.75
CA TYR A 67 -0.15 -4.64 -8.08
C TYR A 67 0.43 -3.53 -8.95
N ALA A 68 0.93 -3.89 -10.11
CA ALA A 68 1.37 -2.95 -11.13
C ALA A 68 0.84 -3.38 -12.49
N ASP A 69 0.40 -2.39 -13.26
CA ASP A 69 0.14 -2.55 -14.68
C ASP A 69 1.30 -1.93 -15.46
N ILE A 70 1.79 -2.63 -16.47
CA ILE A 70 2.97 -2.22 -17.25
C ILE A 70 2.49 -1.92 -18.67
N ASN A 71 2.31 -0.64 -18.96
CA ASN A 71 2.03 -0.17 -20.31
C ASN A 71 3.31 -0.12 -21.16
N GLY A 72 3.28 -0.72 -22.35
CA GLY A 72 4.35 -0.60 -23.35
C GLY A 72 5.36 -1.75 -23.41
N VAL A 73 5.24 -2.77 -22.55
CA VAL A 73 5.96 -4.03 -22.74
C VAL A 73 5.02 -4.99 -23.48
N PRO A 74 5.33 -5.41 -24.72
CA PRO A 74 4.47 -6.33 -25.45
C PRO A 74 4.35 -7.63 -24.65
N GLN A 75 3.12 -8.03 -24.34
CA GLN A 75 2.84 -9.31 -23.70
C GLN A 75 3.45 -10.41 -24.57
N LYS A 76 4.32 -11.23 -23.99
CA LYS A 76 4.85 -12.41 -24.70
C LYS A 76 3.66 -13.29 -25.07
N THR A 77 3.47 -13.54 -26.36
CA THR A 77 2.55 -14.56 -26.84
C THR A 77 3.00 -15.89 -26.26
N LEU A 78 2.19 -16.48 -25.37
CA LEU A 78 2.46 -17.82 -24.88
C LEU A 78 2.37 -18.78 -26.07
N PRO A 79 3.21 -19.83 -26.12
CA PRO A 79 2.99 -20.94 -27.04
C PRO A 79 1.57 -21.46 -26.83
N ASP A 80 0.89 -21.81 -27.92
CA ASP A 80 -0.39 -22.50 -27.82
C ASP A 80 -0.16 -23.84 -27.11
N TYR A 81 -0.54 -23.90 -25.82
CA TYR A 81 -0.43 -25.12 -25.01
C TYR A 81 -1.54 -26.13 -25.33
N GLY A 82 -2.34 -25.87 -26.37
CA GLY A 82 -3.42 -26.71 -26.80
C GLY A 82 -4.69 -26.48 -25.97
N ASN A 83 -5.81 -26.46 -26.68
CA ASN A 83 -7.12 -26.46 -26.06
C ASN A 83 -7.45 -27.89 -25.59
N LEU A 84 -7.40 -28.14 -24.27
CA LEU A 84 -7.69 -29.45 -23.67
C LEU A 84 -9.17 -29.86 -23.74
N SER A 85 -10.03 -29.05 -24.36
CA SER A 85 -11.45 -29.39 -24.54
C SER A 85 -11.69 -30.65 -25.37
N ASN A 86 -10.72 -31.11 -26.16
CA ASN A 86 -10.79 -32.39 -26.87
C ASN A 86 -10.34 -33.61 -26.02
N LEU A 87 -9.75 -33.40 -24.84
CA LEU A 87 -9.26 -34.45 -23.94
C LEU A 87 -10.18 -34.71 -22.73
N LEU A 88 -11.09 -33.78 -22.42
CA LEU A 88 -11.99 -33.86 -21.26
C LEU A 88 -13.47 -33.81 -21.69
N GLY A 89 -13.82 -34.61 -22.69
CA GLY A 89 -15.19 -34.72 -23.23
C GLY A 89 -16.29 -34.81 -22.17
#